data_AF-A0A218PAJ5-F1
#
_entry.id   AF-A0A218PAJ5-F1
#
_cell.length_a   1.000
_cell.length_b   1.000
_cell.length_c   1.000
_cell.angle_alpha   90.00
_cell.angle_beta   90.00
_cell.angle_gamma   90.00
#
_symmetry.space_group_name_H-M   'P 1'
#
loop_
_entity.id
_entity.type
_entity.pdbx_description
1 polymer ?
#
loop_
_entity_poly.entity_id
_entity_poly.type
_entity_poly.pdbx_seq_one_letter_code
_entity_poly.pdbx_strand_id
1 'polypeptide(L)'
;MDPGDILVPKERTDAVVMVGVDRDERVEFIKVYAVSEERARETLRDFFNAGGLFPSDYLIVSSGIEEVGDRKAITTAGEAELSSFLGRLGLKLLSNGVLYLEGVDRLYQFTLVSEDLYKKLSRKPGGEERKGDFNALDVLSLGVDVIVENLRGIELEEVVPEGSILLREPDPGELWRILREERDSPVVVETKNAETYSSLDFPAIVRLPPLTVEEFVAELSERLGFHVEPDHFAGYPPERLNLRNVKALADLVKALMDRRGLSPDEALRLAVRLNLGEL
;
A
#
# COMPACT_ATOMS: atom_id res chain seq x y z
N MET A 1 -25.08 -15.30 10.04
CA MET A 1 -24.78 -16.60 10.70
C MET A 1 -24.99 -16.42 12.22
N ASP A 2 -25.12 -17.47 13.05
CA ASP A 2 -24.99 -17.27 14.52
C ASP A 2 -23.51 -16.95 14.80
N PRO A 3 -23.15 -15.84 15.47
CA PRO A 3 -21.75 -15.47 15.68
C PRO A 3 -20.89 -16.59 16.29
N GLY A 4 -21.44 -17.46 17.14
CA GLY A 4 -20.68 -18.60 17.71
C GLY A 4 -20.35 -19.70 16.70
N ASP A 5 -21.09 -19.77 15.60
CA ASP A 5 -20.99 -20.82 14.58
C ASP A 5 -19.78 -20.64 13.65
N ILE A 6 -19.21 -19.43 13.59
CA ILE A 6 -18.06 -19.13 12.72
C ILE A 6 -16.75 -19.77 13.21
N LEU A 7 -16.64 -20.12 14.49
CA LEU A 7 -15.44 -20.74 15.07
C LEU A 7 -15.48 -22.27 15.03
N VAL A 8 -16.64 -22.87 14.75
CA VAL A 8 -16.80 -24.33 14.77
C VAL A 8 -16.37 -24.94 13.43
N PRO A 9 -15.41 -25.88 13.41
CA PRO A 9 -15.03 -26.61 12.21
C PRO A 9 -16.20 -27.45 11.67
N LYS A 10 -16.67 -27.14 10.46
CA LYS A 10 -17.74 -27.90 9.78
C LYS A 10 -17.69 -27.77 8.26
N GLU A 11 -18.57 -28.50 7.58
CA GLU A 11 -18.80 -28.32 6.15
C GLU A 11 -19.55 -27.01 5.89
N ARG A 12 -19.10 -26.27 4.88
CA ARG A 12 -19.60 -24.94 4.52
C ARG A 12 -19.76 -24.83 3.01
N THR A 13 -20.67 -23.97 2.58
CA THR A 13 -20.97 -23.73 1.15
C THR A 13 -20.92 -22.24 0.78
N ASP A 14 -20.81 -21.36 1.77
CA ASP A 14 -20.87 -19.91 1.61
C ASP A 14 -19.52 -19.23 1.87
N ALA A 15 -18.82 -19.61 2.93
CA ALA A 15 -17.50 -19.09 3.25
C ALA A 15 -16.70 -20.03 4.16
N VAL A 16 -15.37 -19.89 4.16
CA VAL A 16 -14.45 -20.55 5.10
C VAL A 16 -13.37 -19.56 5.52
N VAL A 17 -13.00 -19.64 6.80
CA VAL A 17 -11.89 -18.89 7.39
C VAL A 17 -10.74 -19.87 7.64
N MET A 18 -9.56 -19.46 7.22
CA MET A 18 -8.29 -20.08 7.53
C MET A 18 -7.48 -19.14 8.41
N VAL A 19 -6.81 -19.68 9.41
CA VAL A 19 -6.00 -18.88 10.32
C VAL A 19 -4.63 -19.49 10.51
N GLY A 20 -3.61 -18.64 10.55
CA GLY A 20 -2.26 -19.02 10.96
C GLY A 20 -2.06 -18.61 12.42
N VAL A 21 -1.85 -19.59 13.29
CA VAL A 21 -1.63 -19.35 14.72
C VAL A 21 -0.19 -19.62 15.14
N ASP A 22 0.34 -18.81 16.05
CA ASP A 22 1.66 -19.03 16.63
C ASP A 22 1.67 -20.12 17.72
N ARG A 23 2.80 -20.28 18.41
CA ARG A 23 2.95 -21.26 19.50
C ARG A 23 2.15 -20.90 20.75
N ASP A 24 1.79 -19.63 20.90
CA ASP A 24 0.98 -19.10 22.00
C ASP A 24 -0.51 -19.04 21.60
N GLU A 25 -0.89 -19.70 20.51
CA GLU A 25 -2.24 -19.72 19.92
C GLU A 25 -2.78 -18.34 19.49
N ARG A 26 -1.89 -17.35 19.33
CA ARG A 26 -2.29 -16.05 18.77
C ARG A 26 -2.54 -16.16 17.28
N VAL A 27 -3.63 -15.54 16.84
CA VAL A 27 -3.97 -15.45 15.42
C VAL A 27 -3.09 -14.37 14.79
N GLU A 28 -2.20 -14.78 13.91
CA GLU A 28 -1.23 -13.88 13.25
C GLU A 28 -1.56 -13.71 11.76
N PHE A 29 -2.39 -14.59 11.21
CA PHE A 29 -2.80 -14.61 9.81
C PHE A 29 -4.27 -15.04 9.72
N ILE A 30 -5.05 -14.39 8.86
CA ILE A 30 -6.44 -14.72 8.57
C ILE A 30 -6.63 -14.71 7.06
N LYS A 31 -7.13 -15.79 6.47
CA LYS A 31 -7.59 -15.83 5.08
C LYS A 31 -9.05 -16.25 5.03
N VAL A 32 -9.89 -15.45 4.42
CA VAL A 32 -11.31 -15.76 4.19
C VAL A 32 -11.48 -16.08 2.72
N TYR A 33 -12.16 -17.18 2.42
CA TYR A 33 -12.71 -17.48 1.10
C TYR A 33 -14.22 -17.46 1.19
N ALA A 34 -14.90 -16.83 0.24
CA ALA A 34 -16.35 -16.80 0.19
C ALA A 34 -16.89 -16.74 -1.24
N VAL A 35 -18.15 -17.11 -1.43
CA VAL A 35 -18.81 -17.09 -2.75
C VAL A 35 -19.10 -15.67 -3.28
N SER A 36 -18.96 -14.65 -2.44
CA SER A 36 -19.15 -13.22 -2.79
C SER A 36 -18.38 -12.32 -1.82
N GLU A 37 -18.16 -11.07 -2.22
CA GLU A 37 -17.50 -10.06 -1.39
C GLU A 37 -18.32 -9.76 -0.12
N GLU A 38 -19.64 -9.62 -0.25
CA GLU A 38 -20.54 -9.36 0.88
C GLU A 38 -20.44 -10.47 1.93
N ARG A 39 -20.38 -11.73 1.47
CA ARG A 39 -20.20 -12.88 2.36
C ARG A 39 -18.81 -12.91 2.97
N ALA A 40 -17.77 -12.54 2.23
CA ALA A 40 -16.42 -12.44 2.78
C ALA A 40 -16.35 -11.40 3.91
N ARG A 41 -16.98 -10.22 3.74
CA ARG A 41 -17.05 -9.16 4.75
C ARG A 41 -17.86 -9.58 5.98
N GLU A 42 -19.02 -10.19 5.78
CA GLU A 42 -19.85 -10.71 6.89
C GLU A 42 -19.10 -11.78 7.69
N THR A 43 -18.47 -12.72 6.99
CA THR A 43 -17.69 -13.81 7.60
C THR A 43 -16.52 -13.27 8.41
N LEU A 44 -15.81 -12.27 7.87
CA LEU A 44 -14.69 -11.65 8.56
C LEU A 44 -15.15 -10.91 9.82
N ARG A 45 -16.24 -10.14 9.74
CA ARG A 45 -16.83 -9.44 10.90
C ARG A 45 -17.26 -10.42 11.98
N ASP A 46 -17.97 -11.48 11.59
CA ASP A 46 -18.44 -12.51 12.51
C ASP A 46 -17.26 -13.21 13.19
N PHE A 47 -16.20 -13.50 12.42
CA PHE A 47 -14.95 -14.08 12.93
C PHE A 47 -14.25 -13.18 13.95
N PHE A 48 -14.08 -11.89 13.66
CA PHE A 48 -13.49 -10.93 14.61
C PHE A 48 -14.27 -10.85 15.91
N ASN A 49 -15.59 -10.73 15.81
CA ASN A 49 -16.49 -10.65 16.97
C ASN A 49 -16.43 -11.92 17.82
N ALA A 50 -16.48 -13.09 17.19
CA ALA A 50 -16.48 -14.37 17.90
C ALA A 50 -15.12 -14.70 18.52
N GLY A 51 -14.02 -14.36 17.82
CA GLY A 51 -12.65 -14.58 18.27
C GLY A 51 -12.15 -13.58 19.31
N GLY A 52 -12.92 -12.53 19.63
CA GLY A 52 -12.47 -11.45 20.50
C GLY A 52 -11.25 -10.70 19.93
N LEU A 53 -11.14 -10.65 18.61
CA LEU A 53 -10.04 -10.02 17.89
C LEU A 53 -10.45 -8.61 17.48
N PHE A 54 -9.53 -7.64 17.63
CA PHE A 54 -9.77 -6.28 17.19
C PHE A 54 -9.34 -6.12 15.73
N PRO A 55 -10.23 -5.70 14.81
CA PRO A 55 -9.87 -5.52 13.40
C PRO A 55 -8.68 -4.56 13.18
N SER A 56 -8.47 -3.59 14.08
CA SER A 56 -7.37 -2.64 14.03
C SER A 56 -5.98 -3.27 14.16
N ASP A 57 -5.89 -4.47 14.73
CA ASP A 57 -4.60 -5.14 14.98
C ASP A 57 -4.10 -5.91 13.74
N TYR A 58 -4.89 -5.89 12.66
CA TYR A 58 -4.67 -6.66 11.44
C TYR A 58 -4.67 -5.77 10.20
N LEU A 59 -3.76 -6.08 9.30
CA LEU A 59 -3.61 -5.42 8.01
C LEU A 59 -4.12 -6.35 6.91
N ILE A 60 -5.03 -5.86 6.06
CA ILE A 60 -5.40 -6.59 4.84
C ILE A 60 -4.21 -6.53 3.87
N VAL A 61 -3.68 -7.68 3.50
CA VAL A 61 -2.52 -7.82 2.59
C VAL A 61 -2.91 -8.35 1.21
N SER A 62 -4.13 -8.88 1.07
CA SER A 62 -4.65 -9.32 -0.23
C SER A 62 -6.17 -9.34 -0.18
N SER A 63 -6.82 -8.96 -1.28
CA SER A 63 -8.24 -9.20 -1.50
C SER A 63 -8.56 -9.35 -2.97
N GLY A 64 -9.73 -9.88 -3.30
CA GLY A 64 -10.23 -9.93 -4.67
C GLY A 64 -10.74 -11.31 -5.06
N ILE A 65 -10.90 -11.52 -6.38
CA ILE A 65 -11.50 -12.74 -6.91
C ILE A 65 -10.41 -13.75 -7.30
N GLU A 66 -10.52 -14.97 -6.80
CA GLU A 66 -9.67 -16.10 -7.10
C GLU A 66 -10.42 -17.13 -7.94
N GLU A 67 -9.85 -17.57 -9.06
CA GLU A 67 -10.40 -18.66 -9.87
C GLU A 67 -10.14 -20.00 -9.19
N VAL A 68 -11.20 -20.80 -9.09
CA VAL A 68 -11.19 -22.06 -8.35
C VAL A 68 -10.52 -23.18 -9.17
N GLY A 69 -10.60 -23.10 -10.50
CA GLY A 69 -10.09 -24.13 -11.40
C GLY A 69 -10.76 -25.48 -11.15
N ASP A 70 -9.97 -26.56 -11.12
CA ASP A 70 -10.48 -27.94 -10.90
C ASP A 70 -10.73 -28.26 -9.41
N ARG A 71 -10.58 -27.29 -8.50
CA ARG A 71 -10.76 -27.52 -7.06
C ARG A 71 -12.22 -27.83 -6.77
N LYS A 72 -12.47 -28.92 -6.02
CA LYS A 72 -13.81 -29.30 -5.56
C LYS A 72 -14.19 -28.70 -4.20
N ALA A 73 -13.16 -28.38 -3.41
CA ALA A 73 -13.32 -27.79 -2.09
C ALA A 73 -12.06 -27.03 -1.70
N ILE A 74 -12.23 -26.01 -0.85
CA ILE A 74 -11.14 -25.31 -0.18
C ILE A 74 -10.94 -25.97 1.19
N THR A 75 -9.73 -26.50 1.41
CA THR A 75 -9.34 -27.22 2.63
C THR A 75 -7.90 -26.85 3.01
N THR A 76 -7.54 -27.01 4.28
CA THR A 76 -6.13 -26.81 4.69
C THR A 76 -5.16 -27.75 3.97
N ALA A 77 -5.60 -28.97 3.62
CA ALA A 77 -4.82 -29.92 2.84
C ALA A 77 -4.64 -29.48 1.36
N GLY A 78 -5.66 -28.84 0.79
CA GLY A 78 -5.59 -28.23 -0.54
C GLY A 78 -4.71 -26.98 -0.58
N GLU A 79 -4.56 -26.31 0.56
CA GLU A 79 -3.72 -25.12 0.75
C GLU A 79 -2.29 -25.48 1.22
N ALA A 80 -1.68 -26.48 0.57
CA ALA A 80 -0.37 -27.01 0.96
C ALA A 80 0.76 -25.96 0.88
N GLU A 81 0.72 -25.09 -0.12
CA GLU A 81 1.70 -24.00 -0.27
C GLU A 81 1.58 -22.97 0.86
N LEU A 82 0.35 -22.55 1.17
CA LEU A 82 0.06 -21.66 2.29
C LEU A 82 0.48 -22.28 3.62
N SER A 83 0.15 -23.55 3.84
CA SER A 83 0.56 -24.29 5.04
C SER A 83 2.07 -24.37 5.18
N SER A 84 2.79 -24.60 4.08
CA SER A 84 4.26 -24.65 4.06
C SER A 84 4.87 -23.27 4.33
N PHE A 85 4.30 -22.22 3.74
CA PHE A 85 4.72 -20.84 3.96
C PHE A 85 4.58 -20.43 5.43
N LEU A 86 3.39 -20.63 6.01
CA LEU A 86 3.12 -20.32 7.42
C LEU A 86 3.99 -21.16 8.36
N GLY A 87 4.22 -22.44 8.03
CA GLY A 87 5.10 -23.31 8.80
C GLY A 87 6.53 -22.79 8.91
N ARG A 88 7.08 -22.17 7.85
CA ARG A 88 8.42 -21.53 7.88
C ARG A 88 8.47 -20.31 8.80
N LEU A 89 7.34 -19.68 9.06
CA LEU A 89 7.19 -18.55 9.99
C LEU A 89 6.89 -19.01 11.42
N GLY A 90 6.84 -20.32 11.65
CA GLY A 90 6.48 -20.91 12.95
C GLY A 90 4.98 -20.88 13.23
N LEU A 91 4.16 -20.63 12.21
CA LEU A 91 2.71 -20.60 12.31
C LEU A 91 2.09 -21.92 11.87
N LYS A 92 0.99 -22.31 12.53
CA LYS A 92 0.18 -23.48 12.18
C LYS A 92 -1.08 -23.02 11.46
N LEU A 93 -1.32 -23.54 10.25
CA LEU A 93 -2.55 -23.30 9.51
C LEU A 93 -3.70 -24.13 10.11
N LEU A 94 -4.79 -23.46 10.44
CA LEU A 94 -6.06 -24.02 10.89
C LEU A 94 -7.18 -23.48 10.00
N SER A 95 -8.36 -24.10 10.08
CA SER A 95 -9.54 -23.60 9.40
C SER A 95 -10.80 -23.90 10.20
N ASN A 96 -11.81 -23.03 10.06
CA ASN A 96 -13.14 -23.24 10.60
C ASN A 96 -14.01 -24.17 9.75
N GLY A 97 -13.44 -24.87 8.76
CA GLY A 97 -14.22 -25.82 7.99
C GLY A 97 -13.62 -26.26 6.66
N VAL A 98 -14.49 -26.86 5.86
CA VAL A 98 -14.25 -27.20 4.46
C VAL A 98 -15.30 -26.46 3.64
N LEU A 99 -14.86 -25.63 2.69
CA LEU A 99 -15.78 -24.97 1.76
C LEU A 99 -15.93 -25.83 0.51
N TYR A 100 -17.10 -26.42 0.33
CA TYR A 100 -17.44 -27.13 -0.91
C TYR A 100 -17.87 -26.15 -1.99
N LEU A 101 -17.42 -26.39 -3.21
CA LEU A 101 -17.51 -25.39 -4.27
C LEU A 101 -18.68 -25.64 -5.23
N GLU A 102 -19.29 -26.82 -5.29
CA GLU A 102 -20.57 -27.12 -5.98
C GLU A 102 -20.91 -26.28 -7.26
N GLY A 103 -19.95 -26.06 -8.16
CA GLY A 103 -20.15 -25.27 -9.40
C GLY A 103 -19.84 -23.77 -9.29
N VAL A 104 -19.17 -23.35 -8.22
CA VAL A 104 -18.60 -22.01 -8.03
C VAL A 104 -17.22 -21.99 -8.67
N ASP A 105 -17.11 -21.28 -9.79
CA ASP A 105 -15.86 -21.17 -10.55
C ASP A 105 -14.91 -20.09 -9.99
N ARG A 106 -15.45 -19.19 -9.17
CA ARG A 106 -14.73 -18.01 -8.64
C ARG A 106 -15.13 -17.74 -7.18
N LEU A 107 -14.15 -17.47 -6.34
CA LEU A 107 -14.34 -17.08 -4.94
C LEU A 107 -13.83 -15.67 -4.71
N TYR A 108 -14.46 -14.92 -3.82
CA TYR A 108 -13.86 -13.75 -3.24
C TYR A 108 -12.96 -14.16 -2.06
N GLN A 109 -11.82 -13.49 -1.90
CA GLN A 109 -10.92 -13.73 -0.77
C GLN A 109 -10.48 -12.44 -0.08
N PHE A 110 -10.23 -12.53 1.21
CA PHE A 110 -9.49 -11.55 2.01
C PHE A 110 -8.34 -12.27 2.69
N THR A 111 -7.16 -11.67 2.72
CA THR A 111 -6.03 -12.11 3.54
C THR A 111 -5.59 -10.96 4.43
N LEU A 112 -5.47 -11.24 5.72
CA LEU A 112 -5.04 -10.31 6.76
C LEU A 112 -3.87 -10.90 7.55
N VAL A 113 -2.98 -10.04 8.02
CA VAL A 113 -1.88 -10.40 8.92
C VAL A 113 -1.86 -9.47 10.11
N SER A 114 -1.45 -9.98 11.28
CA SER A 114 -1.19 -9.12 12.44
C SER A 114 -0.06 -8.13 12.13
N GLU A 115 -0.05 -6.98 12.81
CA GLU A 115 1.08 -6.06 12.73
C GLU A 115 2.41 -6.72 13.12
N ASP A 116 2.39 -7.62 14.09
CA ASP A 116 3.59 -8.29 14.59
C ASP A 116 4.16 -9.29 13.57
N LEU A 117 3.30 -10.06 12.90
CA LEU A 117 3.71 -10.92 11.80
C LEU A 117 4.25 -10.09 10.63
N TYR A 118 3.60 -8.98 10.32
CA TYR A 118 4.05 -8.06 9.29
C TYR A 118 5.46 -7.51 9.57
N LYS A 119 5.70 -7.06 10.81
CA LYS A 119 7.03 -6.59 11.28
C LYS A 119 8.09 -7.68 11.21
N LYS A 120 7.73 -8.94 11.54
CA LYS A 120 8.64 -10.10 11.44
C LYS A 120 8.99 -10.45 10.00
N LEU A 121 8.00 -10.45 9.11
CA LEU A 121 8.21 -10.64 7.67
C LEU A 121 9.14 -9.57 7.08
N SER A 122 9.07 -8.36 7.62
CA SER A 122 9.88 -7.22 7.22
C SER A 122 11.29 -7.19 7.83
N ARG A 123 11.62 -8.07 8.79
CA ARG A 123 12.90 -8.07 9.54
C ARG A 123 13.64 -9.41 9.38
N LYS A 124 14.59 -9.52 8.46
CA LYS A 124 15.66 -10.55 8.46
C LYS A 124 17.05 -9.94 8.71
N PRO A 125 17.97 -10.63 9.42
CA PRO A 125 19.26 -10.06 9.86
C PRO A 125 20.35 -10.17 8.79
N GLY A 126 21.07 -9.07 8.53
CA GLY A 126 22.42 -9.10 7.96
C GLY A 126 22.57 -8.94 6.44
N GLY A 127 21.57 -8.44 5.74
CA GLY A 127 21.71 -7.96 4.36
C GLY A 127 21.00 -6.62 4.24
N GLU A 128 21.45 -5.78 3.30
CA GLU A 128 20.73 -4.60 2.83
C GLU A 128 19.21 -4.80 2.91
N GLU A 129 18.48 -3.74 3.27
CA GLU A 129 17.02 -3.67 3.16
C GLU A 129 16.59 -4.18 1.77
N ARG A 130 16.36 -5.48 1.68
CA ARG A 130 15.65 -6.07 0.57
C ARG A 130 14.20 -5.76 0.85
N LYS A 131 13.79 -4.57 0.40
CA LYS A 131 12.42 -4.24 0.02
C LYS A 131 11.85 -5.45 -0.72
N GLY A 132 11.06 -6.24 -0.03
CA GLY A 132 10.18 -7.25 -0.60
C GLY A 132 8.81 -6.62 -0.68
N ASP A 133 8.61 -5.89 -1.78
CA ASP A 133 7.42 -5.25 -2.34
C ASP A 133 6.07 -5.50 -1.64
N PHE A 134 5.84 -4.82 -0.51
CA PHE A 134 4.61 -4.04 -0.38
C PHE A 134 5.04 -2.60 -0.61
N ASN A 135 4.84 -2.10 -1.84
CA ASN A 135 5.01 -0.69 -2.12
C ASN A 135 3.98 0.05 -1.26
N ALA A 136 4.33 1.19 -0.66
CA ALA A 136 3.37 1.97 0.12
C ALA A 136 2.12 2.34 -0.72
N LEU A 137 2.26 2.31 -2.05
CA LEU A 137 1.21 2.51 -3.04
C LEU A 137 0.29 1.30 -3.26
N ASP A 138 0.66 0.11 -2.79
CA ASP A 138 -0.18 -1.08 -2.91
C ASP A 138 -1.49 -0.94 -2.13
N VAL A 139 -1.54 -0.04 -1.14
CA VAL A 139 -2.76 0.33 -0.42
C VAL A 139 -3.83 0.92 -1.37
N LEU A 140 -3.42 1.54 -2.48
CA LEU A 140 -4.35 2.13 -3.45
C LEU A 140 -5.23 1.07 -4.10
N SER A 141 -4.71 -0.16 -4.21
CA SER A 141 -5.42 -1.31 -4.76
C SER A 141 -6.46 -1.92 -3.81
N LEU A 142 -6.57 -1.42 -2.56
CA LEU A 142 -7.52 -1.94 -1.57
C LEU A 142 -8.96 -1.44 -1.77
N GLY A 143 -9.19 -0.50 -2.71
CA GLY A 143 -10.53 0.02 -2.99
C GLY A 143 -11.12 0.86 -1.85
N VAL A 144 -10.28 1.41 -0.98
CA VAL A 144 -10.67 2.31 0.12
C VAL A 144 -10.23 3.74 -0.18
N ASP A 145 -10.79 4.71 0.54
CA ASP A 145 -10.28 6.08 0.46
C ASP A 145 -8.89 6.18 1.10
N VAL A 146 -7.98 6.88 0.44
CA VAL A 146 -6.58 6.97 0.86
C VAL A 146 -6.10 8.42 0.79
N ILE A 147 -5.40 8.89 1.81
CA ILE A 147 -4.54 10.08 1.69
C ILE A 147 -3.13 9.63 1.35
N VAL A 148 -2.55 10.20 0.30
CA VAL A 148 -1.15 10.04 -0.06
C VAL A 148 -0.42 11.36 0.17
N GLU A 149 0.39 11.39 1.22
CA GLU A 149 1.35 12.47 1.45
C GLU A 149 2.56 12.27 0.52
N ASN A 150 2.54 12.92 -0.64
CA ASN A 150 3.50 12.71 -1.73
C ASN A 150 4.66 13.71 -1.69
N LEU A 151 5.54 13.57 -0.69
CA LEU A 151 6.76 14.39 -0.62
C LEU A 151 7.82 13.92 -1.62
N ARG A 152 7.75 12.68 -2.10
CA ARG A 152 8.65 12.14 -3.13
C ARG A 152 8.42 12.72 -4.52
N GLY A 153 7.20 13.22 -4.78
CA GLY A 153 6.81 13.82 -6.06
C GLY A 153 6.65 12.82 -7.19
N ILE A 154 6.15 11.60 -6.91
CA ILE A 154 5.78 10.63 -7.96
C ILE A 154 4.50 11.08 -8.67
N GLU A 155 4.27 10.62 -9.91
CA GLU A 155 3.00 10.85 -10.59
C GLU A 155 2.00 9.74 -10.21
N LEU A 156 0.98 10.10 -9.44
CA LEU A 156 0.05 9.12 -8.90
C LEU A 156 -0.91 8.56 -9.95
N GLU A 157 -1.14 9.26 -11.05
CA GLU A 157 -1.98 8.80 -12.16
C GLU A 157 -1.49 7.49 -12.77
N GLU A 158 -0.19 7.20 -12.67
CA GLU A 158 0.40 5.98 -13.22
C GLU A 158 0.22 4.75 -12.31
N VAL A 159 -0.18 4.97 -11.05
CA VAL A 159 -0.25 3.93 -10.01
C VAL A 159 -1.63 3.80 -9.37
N VAL A 160 -2.46 4.84 -9.46
CA VAL A 160 -3.82 4.83 -8.94
C VAL A 160 -4.68 3.89 -9.82
N PRO A 161 -5.42 2.94 -9.22
CA PRO A 161 -6.26 2.02 -10.00
C PRO A 161 -7.32 2.73 -10.84
N GLU A 162 -7.60 2.18 -12.02
CA GLU A 162 -8.69 2.65 -12.88
C GLU A 162 -10.03 2.66 -12.12
N GLY A 163 -10.78 3.75 -12.28
CA GLY A 163 -12.06 3.96 -11.58
C GLY A 163 -11.95 4.64 -10.21
N SER A 164 -10.73 4.88 -9.69
CA SER A 164 -10.53 5.70 -8.49
C SER A 164 -10.62 7.19 -8.83
N ILE A 165 -11.07 8.01 -7.87
CA ILE A 165 -11.11 9.47 -7.99
C ILE A 165 -9.83 10.03 -7.38
N LEU A 166 -8.90 10.50 -8.20
CA LEU A 166 -7.69 11.19 -7.74
C LEU A 166 -7.96 12.69 -7.57
N LEU A 167 -7.79 13.20 -6.36
CA LEU A 167 -7.90 14.61 -6.01
C LEU A 167 -6.55 15.13 -5.53
N ARG A 168 -6.07 16.25 -6.09
CA ARG A 168 -4.78 16.86 -5.71
C ARG A 168 -5.02 18.13 -4.90
N GLU A 169 -4.55 18.14 -3.65
CA GLU A 169 -4.72 19.24 -2.69
C GLU A 169 -6.17 19.79 -2.63
N PRO A 170 -7.21 18.94 -2.50
CA PRO A 170 -8.59 19.40 -2.44
C PRO A 170 -8.86 20.25 -1.20
N ASP A 171 -9.82 21.18 -1.29
CA ASP A 171 -10.33 21.88 -0.11
C ASP A 171 -10.97 20.86 0.87
N PRO A 172 -10.68 20.92 2.18
CA PRO A 172 -11.23 19.97 3.15
C PRO A 172 -12.77 19.94 3.19
N GLY A 173 -13.43 21.08 2.95
CA GLY A 173 -14.88 21.19 2.94
C GLY A 173 -15.50 20.54 1.70
N GLU A 174 -14.87 20.73 0.54
CA GLU A 174 -15.25 20.03 -0.69
C GLU A 174 -15.04 18.52 -0.56
N LEU A 175 -13.88 18.11 -0.05
CA LEU A 175 -13.54 16.71 0.18
C LEU A 175 -14.53 16.04 1.14
N TRP A 176 -14.92 16.70 2.22
CA TRP A 176 -15.92 16.19 3.16
C TRP A 176 -17.28 15.90 2.49
N ARG A 177 -17.69 16.71 1.51
CA ARG A 177 -18.92 16.48 0.74
C ARG A 177 -18.79 15.24 -0.13
N ILE A 178 -17.68 15.15 -0.88
CA ILE A 178 -17.38 14.00 -1.74
C ILE A 178 -17.37 12.71 -0.91
N LEU A 179 -16.72 12.73 0.27
CA LEU A 179 -16.59 11.58 1.15
C LEU A 179 -17.94 11.08 1.71
N ARG A 180 -18.99 11.91 1.75
CA ARG A 180 -20.32 11.55 2.28
C ARG A 180 -21.34 11.12 1.22
N GLU A 181 -21.04 11.34 -0.05
CA GLU A 181 -21.91 10.89 -1.13
C GLU A 181 -21.76 9.37 -1.32
N GLU A 182 -22.88 8.70 -1.60
CA GLU A 182 -22.88 7.28 -1.96
C GLU A 182 -22.17 7.13 -3.31
N ARG A 183 -21.06 6.38 -3.32
CA ARG A 183 -20.16 6.26 -4.47
C ARG A 183 -19.61 4.85 -4.59
N ASP A 184 -19.40 4.43 -5.83
CA ASP A 184 -18.83 3.13 -6.19
C ASP A 184 -17.30 3.18 -6.37
N SER A 185 -16.69 4.36 -6.24
CA SER A 185 -15.27 4.63 -6.51
C SER A 185 -14.53 5.11 -5.26
N PRO A 186 -13.34 4.56 -4.95
CA PRO A 186 -12.50 5.08 -3.87
C PRO A 186 -11.92 6.45 -4.22
N VAL A 187 -11.72 7.29 -3.21
CA VAL A 187 -11.09 8.60 -3.35
C VAL A 187 -9.64 8.53 -2.90
N VAL A 188 -8.72 8.90 -3.78
CA VAL A 188 -7.29 9.06 -3.48
C VAL A 188 -6.97 10.54 -3.41
N VAL A 189 -6.50 11.00 -2.26
CA VAL A 189 -6.11 12.40 -2.05
C VAL A 189 -4.60 12.52 -2.07
N GLU A 190 -4.04 13.20 -3.06
CA GLU A 190 -2.65 13.61 -3.07
C GLU A 190 -2.50 14.93 -2.31
N THR A 191 -1.57 14.97 -1.34
CA THR A 191 -1.23 16.21 -0.63
C THR A 191 0.23 16.24 -0.22
N LYS A 192 0.74 17.42 0.12
CA LYS A 192 2.01 17.59 0.82
C LYS A 192 1.88 17.66 2.35
N ASN A 193 0.65 17.74 2.86
CA ASN A 193 0.40 17.85 4.30
C ASN A 193 -0.88 17.08 4.69
N ALA A 194 -0.71 15.82 5.08
CA ALA A 194 -1.83 14.96 5.48
C ALA A 194 -2.57 15.47 6.72
N GLU A 195 -1.91 16.24 7.60
CA GLU A 195 -2.55 16.77 8.83
C GLU A 195 -3.73 17.69 8.54
N THR A 196 -3.74 18.35 7.37
CA THR A 196 -4.85 19.19 6.88
C THR A 196 -6.18 18.43 6.87
N TYR A 197 -6.13 17.11 6.68
CA TYR A 197 -7.30 16.24 6.56
C TYR A 197 -7.51 15.36 7.78
N SER A 198 -6.81 15.60 8.89
CA SER A 198 -6.90 14.81 10.13
C SER A 198 -8.30 14.73 10.75
N SER A 199 -9.19 15.65 10.39
CA SER A 199 -10.60 15.65 10.80
C SER A 199 -11.52 14.78 9.93
N LEU A 200 -10.97 14.19 8.87
CA LEU A 200 -11.67 13.29 7.94
C LEU A 200 -11.23 11.86 8.24
N ASP A 201 -12.18 10.95 8.41
CA ASP A 201 -11.95 9.56 8.83
C ASP A 201 -11.44 8.67 7.68
N PHE A 202 -10.26 8.98 7.13
CA PHE A 202 -9.65 8.18 6.08
C PHE A 202 -9.20 6.81 6.61
N PRO A 203 -9.58 5.69 5.96
CA PRO A 203 -9.14 4.35 6.33
C PRO A 203 -7.63 4.12 6.24
N ALA A 204 -6.94 4.85 5.35
CA ALA A 204 -5.50 4.72 5.17
C ALA A 204 -4.81 6.05 4.85
N ILE A 205 -3.61 6.21 5.38
CA ILE A 205 -2.69 7.31 5.06
C ILE A 205 -1.35 6.72 4.63
N VAL A 206 -0.90 7.09 3.44
CA VAL A 206 0.39 6.72 2.87
C VAL A 206 1.31 7.91 2.93
N ARG A 207 2.53 7.71 3.41
CA ARG A 207 3.57 8.74 3.41
C ARG A 207 4.70 8.34 2.49
N LEU A 208 4.90 9.12 1.43
CA LEU A 208 6.01 8.96 0.50
C LEU A 208 7.08 10.00 0.87
N PRO A 209 8.18 9.61 1.53
CA PRO A 209 9.18 10.55 1.98
C PRO A 209 9.88 11.23 0.80
N PRO A 210 10.44 12.43 0.99
CA PRO A 210 11.27 13.06 -0.02
C PRO A 210 12.46 12.17 -0.39
N LEU A 211 13.07 12.45 -1.54
CA LEU A 211 14.31 11.83 -1.97
C LEU A 211 15.44 12.15 -0.99
N THR A 212 16.38 11.22 -0.83
CA THR A 212 17.68 11.60 -0.24
C THR A 212 18.45 12.48 -1.21
N VAL A 213 19.47 13.19 -0.72
CA VAL A 213 20.33 14.00 -1.58
C VAL A 213 21.00 13.12 -2.65
N GLU A 214 21.42 11.93 -2.28
CA GLU A 214 22.04 10.96 -3.18
C GLU A 214 21.07 10.49 -4.27
N GLU A 215 19.82 10.14 -3.91
CA GLU A 215 18.78 9.77 -4.87
C GLU A 215 18.47 10.94 -5.83
N PHE A 216 18.35 12.15 -5.28
CA PHE A 216 18.06 13.36 -6.05
C PHE A 216 19.17 13.68 -7.06
N VAL A 217 20.41 13.59 -6.62
CA VAL A 217 21.61 13.86 -7.43
C VAL A 217 21.79 12.78 -8.50
N ALA A 218 21.53 11.51 -8.19
CA ALA A 218 21.58 10.42 -9.15
C ALA A 218 20.58 10.65 -10.29
N GLU A 219 19.31 10.90 -9.96
CA GLU A 219 18.25 11.18 -10.92
C GLU A 219 18.54 12.44 -11.76
N LEU A 220 19.06 13.49 -11.13
CA LEU A 220 19.41 14.73 -11.83
C LEU A 220 20.60 14.53 -12.77
N SER A 221 21.62 13.80 -12.34
CA SER A 221 22.79 13.46 -13.16
C SER A 221 22.40 12.69 -14.41
N GLU A 222 21.52 11.69 -14.25
CA GLU A 222 21.00 10.90 -15.36
C GLU A 222 20.29 11.78 -16.40
N ARG A 223 19.42 12.69 -15.96
CA ARG A 223 18.66 13.59 -16.85
C ARG A 223 19.51 14.65 -17.55
N LEU A 224 20.60 15.06 -16.91
CA LEU A 224 21.52 16.08 -17.43
C LEU A 224 22.62 15.47 -18.31
N GLY A 225 22.90 14.18 -18.17
CA GLY A 225 23.96 13.49 -18.91
C GLY A 225 25.38 13.83 -18.42
N PHE A 226 25.50 14.41 -17.21
CA PHE A 226 26.79 14.66 -16.55
C PHE A 226 26.67 14.47 -15.04
N HIS A 227 27.80 14.22 -14.39
CA HIS A 227 27.84 13.98 -12.95
C HIS A 227 27.56 15.26 -12.16
N VAL A 228 26.63 15.18 -11.21
CA VAL A 228 26.32 16.23 -10.26
C VAL A 228 26.87 15.82 -8.89
N GLU A 229 27.57 16.74 -8.23
CA GLU A 229 28.11 16.51 -6.88
C GLU A 229 27.04 16.77 -5.80
N PRO A 230 26.93 15.94 -4.76
CA PRO A 230 26.00 16.14 -3.64
C PRO A 230 26.14 17.50 -2.92
N ASP A 231 27.34 18.06 -2.88
CA ASP A 231 27.64 19.33 -2.21
C ASP A 231 26.83 20.52 -2.74
N HIS A 232 26.35 20.46 -3.99
CA HIS A 232 25.47 21.49 -4.55
C HIS A 232 24.12 21.60 -3.81
N PHE A 233 23.75 20.56 -3.07
CA PHE A 233 22.49 20.44 -2.34
C PHE A 233 22.71 20.36 -0.82
N ALA A 234 23.91 20.74 -0.35
CA ALA A 234 24.16 20.88 1.09
C ALA A 234 23.23 21.96 1.67
N GLY A 235 22.28 21.56 2.52
CA GLY A 235 21.26 22.46 3.08
C GLY A 235 20.04 22.69 2.18
N TYR A 236 19.86 21.91 1.11
CA TYR A 236 18.64 21.96 0.31
C TYR A 236 17.44 21.54 1.16
N PRO A 237 16.31 22.29 1.14
CA PRO A 237 15.15 21.94 1.95
C PRO A 237 14.60 20.56 1.58
N PRO A 238 14.31 19.66 2.55
CA PRO A 238 13.81 18.32 2.28
C PRO A 238 12.56 18.29 1.40
N GLU A 239 11.65 19.25 1.56
CA GLU A 239 10.42 19.37 0.77
C GLU A 239 10.66 19.66 -0.72
N ARG A 240 11.88 20.09 -1.09
CA ARG A 240 12.32 20.31 -2.47
C ARG A 240 13.10 19.13 -3.04
N LEU A 241 13.46 18.15 -2.22
CA LEU A 241 14.11 16.91 -2.68
C LEU A 241 13.04 15.94 -3.20
N ASN A 242 12.52 16.21 -4.40
CA ASN A 242 11.46 15.40 -5.01
C ASN A 242 11.62 15.30 -6.53
N LEU A 243 11.05 14.27 -7.15
CA LEU A 243 11.21 13.98 -8.58
C LEU A 243 10.68 15.10 -9.48
N ARG A 244 9.60 15.78 -9.08
CA ARG A 244 9.07 16.94 -9.80
C ARG A 244 10.09 18.09 -9.84
N ASN A 245 10.80 18.32 -8.73
CA ASN A 245 11.84 19.34 -8.66
C ASN A 245 13.13 18.92 -9.40
N VAL A 246 13.46 17.62 -9.42
CA VAL A 246 14.55 17.11 -10.27
C VAL A 246 14.28 17.46 -11.74
N LYS A 247 13.07 17.20 -12.23
CA LYS A 247 12.65 17.56 -13.60
C LYS A 247 12.77 19.08 -13.83
N ALA A 248 12.21 19.88 -12.94
CA ALA A 248 12.23 21.35 -13.06
C ALA A 248 13.66 21.91 -13.09
N LEU A 249 14.56 21.42 -12.23
CA LEU A 249 15.97 21.81 -12.23
C LEU A 249 16.67 21.38 -13.52
N ALA A 250 16.44 20.14 -13.98
CA ALA A 250 17.04 19.67 -15.23
C ALA A 250 16.65 20.54 -16.42
N ASP A 251 15.36 20.91 -16.53
CA ASP A 251 14.85 21.80 -17.57
C ASP A 251 15.45 23.21 -17.45
N LEU A 252 15.61 23.73 -16.23
CA LEU A 252 16.22 25.03 -15.97
C LEU A 252 17.71 25.06 -16.34
N VAL A 253 18.47 24.05 -15.96
CA VAL A 253 19.89 23.92 -16.30
C VAL A 253 20.06 23.86 -17.82
N LYS A 254 19.29 23.02 -18.52
CA LYS A 254 19.31 22.95 -19.99
C LYS A 254 18.98 24.29 -20.62
N ALA A 255 17.94 24.98 -20.15
CA ALA A 255 17.58 26.29 -20.65
C ALA A 255 18.69 27.35 -20.42
N LEU A 256 19.41 27.29 -19.30
CA LEU A 256 20.54 28.16 -19.01
C LEU A 256 21.74 27.87 -19.92
N MET A 257 22.06 26.59 -20.13
CA MET A 257 23.11 26.19 -21.07
C MET A 257 22.78 26.66 -22.50
N ASP A 258 21.57 26.38 -22.97
CA ASP A 258 21.16 26.69 -24.34
C ASP A 258 21.02 28.19 -24.62
N ARG A 259 20.40 28.94 -23.69
CA ARG A 259 20.07 30.36 -23.92
C ARG A 259 21.13 31.33 -23.43
N ARG A 260 21.96 30.94 -22.47
CA ARG A 260 23.01 31.79 -21.89
C ARG A 260 24.41 31.29 -22.17
N GLY A 261 24.56 30.12 -22.79
CA GLY A 261 25.87 29.54 -23.11
C GLY A 261 26.70 29.21 -21.87
N LEU A 262 26.05 29.01 -20.72
CA LEU A 262 26.73 28.69 -19.46
C LEU A 262 27.33 27.28 -19.52
N SER A 263 28.46 27.09 -18.85
CA SER A 263 29.00 25.75 -18.64
C SER A 263 28.07 24.93 -17.72
N PRO A 264 28.17 23.58 -17.73
CA PRO A 264 27.36 22.71 -16.89
C PRO A 264 27.36 23.08 -15.39
N ASP A 265 28.52 23.36 -14.81
CA ASP A 265 28.65 23.74 -13.38
C ASP A 265 28.06 25.12 -13.09
N GLU A 266 28.31 26.12 -13.96
CA GLU A 266 27.75 27.47 -13.81
C GLU A 266 26.22 27.46 -13.93
N ALA A 267 25.69 26.72 -14.91
CA ALA A 267 24.26 26.56 -15.12
C ALA A 267 23.61 25.87 -13.93
N LEU A 268 24.23 24.81 -13.38
CA LEU A 268 23.73 24.10 -12.21
C LEU A 268 23.69 25.00 -10.98
N ARG A 269 24.79 25.67 -10.63
CA ARG A 269 24.85 26.57 -9.47
C ARG A 269 23.80 27.69 -9.56
N LEU A 270 23.65 28.27 -10.75
CA LEU A 270 22.66 29.32 -10.96
C LEU A 270 21.23 28.78 -10.88
N ALA A 271 20.97 27.59 -11.45
CA ALA A 271 19.67 26.93 -11.39
C ALA A 271 19.24 26.59 -9.96
N VAL A 272 20.16 26.07 -9.15
CA VAL A 272 19.95 25.77 -7.72
C VAL A 272 19.53 27.03 -6.95
N ARG A 273 20.28 28.13 -7.10
CA ARG A 273 19.94 29.42 -6.46
C ARG A 273 18.61 29.99 -6.93
N LEU A 274 18.35 29.95 -8.24
CA LEU A 274 17.08 30.37 -8.83
C LEU A 274 15.90 29.56 -8.29
N ASN A 275 16.07 28.25 -8.17
CA ASN A 275 15.06 27.37 -7.63
C ASN A 275 14.75 27.76 -6.18
N LEU A 276 15.77 27.94 -5.34
CA LEU A 276 15.61 28.36 -3.94
C LEU A 276 15.04 29.78 -3.77
N GLY A 277 15.09 30.62 -4.79
CA GLY A 277 14.67 32.01 -4.72
C GLY A 277 15.73 32.95 -4.13
N GLU A 278 17.02 32.56 -4.20
CA GLU A 278 18.16 33.25 -3.59
C GLU A 278 18.87 34.23 -4.55
N LEU A 279 18.09 34.97 -5.35
CA LEU A 279 18.57 36.05 -6.21
C LEU A 279 18.20 37.43 -5.66
#